data_AF-A0A2E8DAW4-F1
#
_entry.id   AF-A0A2E8DAW4-F1
#
_cell.length_a   1.000
_cell.length_b   1.000
_cell.length_c   1.000
_cell.angle_alpha   90.00
_cell.angle_beta   90.00
_cell.angle_gamma   90.00
#
_symmetry.space_group_name_H-M   'P 1'
#
loop_
_entity.id
_entity.type
_entity.pdbx_description
1 polymer ?
#
loop_
_entity_poly.entity_id
_entity_poly.type
_entity_poly.pdbx_seq_one_letter_code
_entity_poly.pdbx_strand_id
1 'polypeptide(L)'
;MQRGQPYRLTASVRTSRGFRGEVRTWFAGGDNELSTGPTQGLWKQLSLDRVSTDATSAQVYLNVMDGTGNVWFDGIELIPIKL
;
A
#
# COMPACT_ATOMS: atom_id res chain seq x y z
N MET A 1 0.91 9.35 -14.80
CA MET A 1 0.01 9.99 -13.81
C MET A 1 -0.39 11.35 -14.35
N GLN A 2 -1.62 11.80 -14.08
CA GLN A 2 -2.02 13.17 -14.36
C GLN A 2 -1.84 14.01 -13.09
N ARG A 3 -1.19 15.17 -13.21
CA ARG A 3 -0.98 16.08 -12.06
C ARG A 3 -2.31 16.49 -11.46
N GLY A 4 -2.40 16.46 -10.13
CA GLY A 4 -3.60 16.84 -9.38
C GLY A 4 -4.82 15.92 -9.57
N GLN A 5 -4.75 14.88 -10.41
CA GLN A 5 -5.81 13.88 -10.53
C GLN A 5 -5.81 13.00 -9.27
N PRO A 6 -6.97 12.80 -8.59
CA PRO A 6 -7.06 11.84 -7.50
C PRO A 6 -7.07 10.39 -8.01
N TYR A 7 -6.36 9.54 -7.30
CA TYR A 7 -6.29 8.10 -7.50
C TYR A 7 -6.68 7.35 -6.22
N ARG A 8 -7.03 6.07 -6.38
CA ARG A 8 -7.14 5.09 -5.31
C ARG A 8 -6.04 4.06 -5.49
N LEU A 9 -5.28 3.81 -4.43
CA LEU A 9 -4.29 2.74 -4.35
C LEU A 9 -4.85 1.63 -3.46
N THR A 10 -4.96 0.41 -4.00
CA THR A 10 -5.32 -0.79 -3.25
C THR A 10 -4.16 -1.79 -3.24
N ALA A 11 -4.04 -2.55 -2.16
CA ALA A 11 -3.11 -3.68 -2.07
C ALA A 11 -3.64 -4.73 -1.11
N SER A 12 -3.61 -6.00 -1.49
CA SER A 12 -3.87 -7.12 -0.57
C SER A 12 -2.56 -7.58 0.05
N VAL A 13 -2.57 -7.77 1.37
CA VAL A 13 -1.41 -8.23 2.15
C VAL A 13 -1.76 -9.43 2.99
N ARG A 14 -0.84 -10.38 3.05
CA ARG A 14 -0.88 -11.53 3.95
C ARG A 14 0.47 -11.69 4.61
N THR A 15 0.48 -11.93 5.92
CA THR A 15 1.71 -12.26 6.67
C THR A 15 1.65 -13.70 7.14
N SER A 16 2.80 -14.34 7.28
CA SER A 16 2.88 -15.64 7.96
C SER A 16 2.48 -15.51 9.43
N ARG A 17 2.08 -16.62 10.09
CA ARG A 17 1.72 -16.62 11.52
C ARG A 17 2.89 -16.23 12.44
N GLY A 18 4.12 -16.47 11.98
CA GLY A 18 5.34 -16.10 12.71
C GLY A 18 5.78 -14.65 12.50
N PHE A 19 5.09 -13.88 11.65
CA PHE A 19 5.46 -12.49 11.38
C PHE A 19 5.18 -11.59 12.59
N ARG A 20 6.16 -10.77 12.97
CA ARG A 20 6.09 -9.89 14.15
C ARG A 20 6.38 -8.40 13.85
N GLY A 21 6.51 -8.04 12.59
CA GLY A 21 6.75 -6.66 12.17
C GLY A 21 5.49 -5.92 11.75
N GLU A 22 5.70 -4.86 10.98
CA GLU A 22 4.67 -4.05 10.35
C GLU A 22 4.81 -4.12 8.83
N VAL A 23 3.70 -4.09 8.11
CA VAL A 23 3.69 -3.92 6.66
C VAL A 23 3.18 -2.53 6.34
N ARG A 24 3.91 -1.79 5.51
CA ARG A 24 3.54 -0.44 5.07
C ARG A 24 3.39 -0.37 3.57
N THR A 25 2.36 0.33 3.12
CA THR A 25 2.14 0.66 1.72
C THR A 25 2.11 2.18 1.59
N TRP A 26 2.99 2.74 0.77
CA TRP A 26 3.12 4.18 0.59
C TRP A 26 3.01 4.57 -0.88
N PHE A 27 2.31 5.67 -1.15
CA PHE A 27 2.32 6.37 -2.43
C PHE A 27 3.20 7.64 -2.36
N ALA A 28 4.29 7.67 -3.11
CA ALA A 28 5.24 8.78 -3.08
C ALA A 28 4.73 10.04 -3.78
N GLY A 29 5.03 11.20 -3.19
CA GLY A 29 4.48 12.50 -3.60
C GLY A 29 3.52 13.12 -2.59
N GLY A 30 3.35 12.50 -1.41
CA GLY A 30 2.66 13.04 -0.23
C GLY A 30 2.75 12.12 0.98
N ASP A 31 2.17 12.53 2.12
CA ASP A 31 2.12 11.78 3.40
C ASP A 31 1.07 10.64 3.39
N ASN A 32 0.91 9.96 2.26
CA ASN A 32 -0.14 8.97 2.04
C ASN A 32 0.39 7.55 2.30
N GLU A 33 0.51 7.19 3.57
CA GLU A 33 0.94 5.88 4.05
C GLU A 33 -0.23 5.12 4.67
N LEU A 34 -0.29 3.81 4.41
CA LEU A 34 -1.07 2.86 5.20
C LEU A 34 -0.15 1.84 5.84
N SER A 35 -0.48 1.47 7.06
CA SER A 35 0.19 0.38 7.74
C SER A 35 -0.79 -0.68 8.24
N THR A 36 -0.28 -1.90 8.39
CA THR A 36 -0.97 -2.96 9.10
C THR A 36 0.01 -3.81 9.87
N GLY A 37 -0.40 -4.23 11.06
CA GLY A 37 0.28 -5.29 11.79
C GLY A 37 0.05 -6.67 11.15
N PRO A 38 0.52 -7.74 11.81
CA PRO A 38 0.41 -9.11 11.33
C PRO A 38 -1.04 -9.51 10.98
N THR A 39 -1.23 -10.13 9.82
CA THR A 39 -2.53 -10.66 9.38
C THR A 39 -2.71 -12.15 9.70
N GLN A 40 -1.69 -12.79 10.30
CA GLN A 40 -1.75 -14.14 10.86
C GLN A 40 -2.21 -15.23 9.85
N GLY A 41 -1.80 -15.08 8.60
CA GLY A 41 -2.08 -16.02 7.52
C GLY A 41 -3.34 -15.70 6.72
N LEU A 42 -4.03 -14.60 7.01
CA LEU A 42 -5.20 -14.14 6.27
C LEU A 42 -4.84 -13.01 5.29
N TRP A 43 -5.56 -12.94 4.18
CA TRP A 43 -5.48 -11.78 3.28
C TRP A 43 -6.27 -10.61 3.85
N LYS A 44 -5.66 -9.42 3.85
CA LYS A 44 -6.28 -8.17 4.24
C LYS A 44 -6.04 -7.14 3.14
N GLN A 45 -7.08 -6.44 2.70
CA GLN A 45 -6.95 -5.37 1.73
C GLN A 45 -6.70 -4.02 2.43
N LEU A 46 -5.76 -3.25 1.89
CA LEU A 46 -5.45 -1.88 2.25
C LEU A 46 -5.92 -0.97 1.11
N SER A 47 -6.47 0.22 1.43
CA SER A 47 -6.94 1.20 0.43
C SER A 47 -6.61 2.63 0.83
N LEU A 48 -5.76 3.29 0.05
CA LEU A 48 -5.46 4.72 0.13
C LEU A 48 -6.29 5.46 -0.91
N ASP A 49 -7.22 6.27 -0.44
CA ASP A 49 -8.13 7.02 -1.30
C ASP A 49 -7.65 8.45 -1.49
N ARG A 50 -7.95 9.02 -2.67
CA ARG A 50 -7.67 10.41 -3.03
C ARG A 50 -6.18 10.77 -2.92
N VAL A 51 -5.30 9.81 -3.20
CA VAL A 51 -3.87 10.12 -3.37
C VAL A 51 -3.68 10.87 -4.67
N SER A 52 -2.85 11.90 -4.64
CA SER A 52 -2.50 12.70 -5.81
C SER A 52 -1.02 13.06 -5.76
N THR A 53 -0.47 13.45 -6.89
CA THR A 53 0.93 13.89 -7.01
C THR A 53 1.02 15.02 -8.02
N ASP A 54 1.93 15.96 -7.77
CA ASP A 54 2.32 16.99 -8.72
C ASP A 54 3.44 16.51 -9.66
N ALA A 55 3.93 15.29 -9.45
CA ALA A 55 4.89 14.64 -10.34
C ALA A 55 4.19 13.98 -11.54
N THR A 56 4.93 13.78 -12.62
CA THR A 56 4.46 13.04 -13.81
C THR A 56 4.52 11.52 -13.64
N SER A 57 5.29 11.06 -12.64
CA SER A 57 5.43 9.66 -12.24
C SER A 57 4.89 9.43 -10.82
N ALA A 58 4.36 8.23 -10.58
CA ALA A 58 4.06 7.73 -9.24
C ALA A 58 5.09 6.68 -8.83
N GLN A 59 5.32 6.56 -7.53
CA GLN A 59 6.06 5.44 -6.96
C GLN A 59 5.18 4.83 -5.86
N VAL A 60 5.06 3.51 -5.87
CA VAL A 60 4.37 2.75 -4.83
C VAL A 60 5.41 1.92 -4.11
N TYR A 61 5.48 2.08 -2.80
CA TYR A 61 6.40 1.35 -1.95
C TYR A 61 5.62 0.31 -1.14
N LEU A 62 6.09 -0.94 -1.18
CA LEU A 62 5.60 -2.04 -0.35
C LEU A 62 6.73 -2.40 0.61
N ASN A 63 6.60 -2.00 1.87
CA ASN A 63 7.66 -2.13 2.85
C ASN A 63 7.30 -3.16 3.91
N VAL A 64 8.32 -3.93 4.31
CA VAL A 64 8.28 -4.80 5.48
C VAL A 64 9.20 -4.16 6.52
N MET A 65 8.63 -3.77 7.65
CA MET A 65 9.32 -3.08 8.73
C MET A 65 9.49 -4.00 9.93
N ASP A 66 10.66 -3.95 10.55
CA ASP A 66 10.91 -4.43 11.92
C ASP A 66 10.41 -5.84 12.23
N GLY A 67 10.73 -6.83 11.38
CA GLY A 67 10.32 -8.20 11.66
C GLY A 67 10.93 -9.27 10.74
N THR A 68 10.85 -10.51 11.19
CA THR A 68 11.21 -11.72 10.43
C THR A 68 9.96 -12.48 9.98
N GLY A 69 10.13 -13.38 9.02
CA GLY A 69 9.06 -14.23 8.48
C GLY A 69 8.64 -13.79 7.08
N ASN A 70 7.55 -14.37 6.58
CA ASN A 70 7.11 -14.14 5.20
C ASN A 70 5.95 -13.14 5.14
N VAL A 71 6.01 -12.28 4.11
CA VAL A 71 4.95 -11.36 3.71
C VAL A 71 4.66 -11.61 2.23
N TRP A 72 3.38 -11.66 1.88
CA TRP A 72 2.90 -11.75 0.50
C TRP A 72 2.05 -10.52 0.20
N PHE A 73 2.21 -10.00 -1.00
CA PHE A 73 1.39 -8.93 -1.55
C PHE A 73 0.72 -9.44 -2.83
N ASP A 74 -0.52 -9.02 -3.05
CA ASP A 74 -1.28 -9.38 -4.25
C ASP A 74 -2.30 -8.28 -4.60
N GLY A 75 -2.75 -8.26 -5.86
CA GLY A 75 -3.79 -7.34 -6.33
C GLY A 75 -3.47 -5.86 -6.07
N ILE A 76 -2.25 -5.42 -6.40
CA ILE A 76 -1.85 -4.02 -6.25
C ILE A 76 -2.36 -3.22 -7.44
N GLU A 77 -3.22 -2.25 -7.17
CA GLU A 77 -3.83 -1.42 -8.22
C GLU A 77 -3.76 0.06 -7.86
N LEU A 78 -3.47 0.88 -8.87
CA LEU A 78 -3.54 2.34 -8.77
C LEU A 78 -4.47 2.83 -9.88
N ILE A 79 -5.69 3.24 -9.51
CA ILE A 79 -6.74 3.59 -10.45
C ILE A 79 -7.19 5.05 -10.28
N PRO A 80 -7.44 5.80 -11.38
CA PRO A 80 -8.01 7.14 -11.27
C PRO A 80 -9.40 7.08 -10.63
N ILE A 81 -9.68 7.98 -9.69
CA ILE A 81 -11.04 8.17 -9.17
C ILE A 81 -11.78 9.05 -10.18
N LYS A 82 -12.86 8.53 -10.77
CA LYS A 82 -13.80 9.37 -11.53
C LYS A 82 -14.56 10.23 -10.52
N LEU A 83 -14.43 11.54 -10.66
CA LEU A 83 -15.24 12.53 -9.94
C LEU A 83 -16.63 12.62 -10.58
#